data_AF-A0A936GMJ0-F1
#
_entry.id   AF-A0A936GMJ0-F1
#
_cell.length_a   1.000
_cell.length_b   1.000
_cell.length_c   1.000
_cell.angle_alpha   90.00
_cell.angle_beta   90.00
_cell.angle_gamma   90.00
#
_symmetry.space_group_name_H-M   'P 1'
#
loop_
_entity.id
_entity.type
_entity.pdbx_description
1 polymer ?
#
loop_
_entity_poly.entity_id
_entity_poly.type
_entity_poly.pdbx_seq_one_letter_code
_entity_poly.pdbx_strand_id
1 'polypeptide(L)'
;MPLHLLVACVILIASLLVHAALAPYYETGSFILISPIIFIGLSVIFFAFIKKRLWSWQWAFYISLGNIVIHSLFLPTPEFFGEVTPFAQVLFAVELITSFVIFLSMFTKTTKNWFFESNG
;
A
#
# COMPACT_ATOMS: atom_id res chain seq x y z
N MET A 1 11.97 0.12 -14.06
CA MET A 1 11.25 0.98 -13.11
C MET A 1 12.31 1.79 -12.40
N PRO A 2 12.08 3.07 -12.05
CA PRO A 2 13.00 3.78 -11.16
C PRO A 2 13.23 2.96 -9.87
N LEU A 3 14.47 2.85 -9.40
CA LEU A 3 14.82 1.98 -8.27
C LEU A 3 14.05 2.36 -6.99
N HIS A 4 13.93 3.65 -6.69
CA HIS A 4 13.19 4.14 -5.52
C HIS A 4 11.72 3.70 -5.54
N LEU A 5 11.10 3.68 -6.73
CA LEU A 5 9.71 3.25 -6.90
C LEU A 5 9.57 1.73 -6.73
N LEU A 6 10.56 0.95 -7.19
CA LEU A 6 10.63 -0.49 -6.94
C LEU A 6 10.68 -0.79 -5.45
N VAL A 7 11.61 -0.14 -4.75
CA VAL A 7 11.81 -0.32 -3.31
C VAL A 7 10.54 0.07 -2.55
N ALA A 8 9.93 1.21 -2.88
CA ALA A 8 8.69 1.64 -2.24
C ALA A 8 7.53 0.64 -2.45
N CYS A 9 7.37 0.09 -3.66
CA CYS A 9 6.35 -0.93 -3.92
C CYS A 9 6.62 -2.23 -3.16
N VAL A 10 7.88 -2.69 -3.11
CA VAL A 10 8.24 -3.92 -2.39
C VAL A 10 8.01 -3.77 -0.89
N ILE A 11 8.42 -2.64 -0.30
CA ILE A 11 8.18 -2.34 1.12
C ILE A 11 6.68 -2.28 1.40
N LEU A 12 5.90 -1.59 0.55
CA LEU A 12 4.45 -1.50 0.71
C LEU A 12 3.78 -2.87 0.64
N ILE A 13 4.12 -3.70 -0.36
CA ILE A 13 3.60 -5.07 -0.48
C ILE A 13 3.95 -5.89 0.77
N ALA A 14 5.21 -5.84 1.22
CA ALA A 14 5.63 -6.56 2.41
C ALA A 14 4.85 -6.12 3.65
N SER A 15 4.65 -4.81 3.84
CA SER A 15 3.86 -4.29 4.96
C SER A 15 2.41 -4.74 4.90
N LEU A 16 1.76 -4.64 3.74
CA LEU A 16 0.37 -5.07 3.54
C LEU A 16 0.21 -6.57 3.81
N LEU A 17 1.18 -7.40 3.40
CA LEU A 17 1.15 -8.84 3.70
C LEU A 17 1.34 -9.13 5.19
N VAL A 18 2.20 -8.38 5.87
CA VAL A 18 2.35 -8.47 7.34
C VAL A 18 1.06 -8.06 8.03
N HIS A 19 0.42 -6.96 7.61
CA HIS A 19 -0.88 -6.57 8.13
C HIS A 19 -1.95 -7.63 7.90
N ALA A 20 -2.03 -8.20 6.70
CA ALA A 20 -2.97 -9.26 6.37
C ALA A 20 -2.76 -10.52 7.23
N ALA A 21 -1.50 -10.90 7.45
CA ALA A 21 -1.16 -12.06 8.27
C ALA A 21 -1.44 -11.83 9.77
N LEU A 22 -1.26 -10.59 10.24
CA LEU A 22 -1.44 -10.24 11.64
C LEU A 22 -2.87 -9.80 12.00
N ALA A 23 -3.68 -9.39 11.03
CA ALA A 23 -5.07 -8.94 11.23
C ALA A 23 -5.93 -9.87 12.10
N PRO A 24 -5.85 -11.21 11.99
CA PRO A 24 -6.60 -12.11 12.87
C PRO A 24 -6.24 -12.01 14.36
N TYR A 25 -5.07 -11.47 14.70
CA TYR A 25 -4.59 -11.37 16.08
C TYR A 25 -4.98 -10.07 16.78
N TYR A 26 -5.38 -9.04 16.03
CA TYR A 26 -5.64 -7.71 16.60
C TYR A 26 -6.93 -7.06 16.12
N GLU A 27 -7.54 -7.51 15.03
CA GLU A 27 -8.84 -7.00 14.61
C GLU A 27 -9.97 -7.76 15.31
N THR A 28 -11.12 -7.10 15.47
CA THR A 28 -12.31 -7.71 16.09
C THR A 28 -13.52 -7.62 15.16
N GLY A 29 -14.48 -8.53 15.35
CA GLY A 29 -15.71 -8.57 14.56
C GLY A 29 -15.48 -8.93 13.09
N SER A 30 -16.23 -8.32 12.19
CA SER A 30 -16.20 -8.61 10.75
C SER A 30 -14.88 -8.25 10.06
N PHE A 31 -14.09 -7.36 10.68
CA PHE A 31 -12.82 -6.88 10.11
C PHE A 31 -11.75 -7.97 10.02
N ILE A 32 -11.76 -8.93 10.96
CA ILE A 32 -10.88 -10.12 10.96
C ILE A 32 -10.83 -10.83 9.61
N LEU A 33 -11.95 -10.87 8.88
CA LEU A 33 -12.04 -11.51 7.57
C LEU A 33 -11.88 -10.52 6.41
N ILE A 34 -12.37 -9.29 6.58
CA ILE A 34 -12.43 -8.29 5.50
C ILE A 34 -11.05 -7.65 5.26
N SER A 35 -10.34 -7.24 6.31
CA SER A 35 -9.07 -6.52 6.17
C SER A 35 -7.97 -7.35 5.53
N PRO A 36 -7.77 -8.65 5.87
CA PRO A 36 -6.80 -9.48 5.14
C PRO A 36 -7.08 -9.55 3.65
N ILE A 37 -8.35 -9.68 3.25
CA ILE A 37 -8.76 -9.73 1.83
C ILE A 37 -8.41 -8.41 1.14
N ILE A 38 -8.69 -7.28 1.79
CA ILE A 38 -8.34 -5.96 1.26
C ILE A 38 -6.82 -5.81 1.10
N PHE A 39 -6.04 -6.11 2.14
CA PHE A 39 -4.58 -5.98 2.12
C PHE A 39 -3.92 -6.91 1.09
N ILE A 40 -4.41 -8.14 0.92
CA ILE A 40 -3.97 -9.07 -0.13
C ILE A 40 -4.34 -8.50 -1.51
N GLY A 41 -5.56 -8.00 -1.69
CA GLY A 41 -6.00 -7.37 -2.94
C GLY A 41 -5.11 -6.19 -3.34
N LEU A 42 -4.78 -5.31 -2.38
CA LEU A 42 -3.86 -4.20 -2.58
C LEU A 42 -2.47 -4.68 -2.99
N SER A 43 -1.94 -5.70 -2.32
CA SER A 43 -0.65 -6.33 -2.65
C SER A 43 -0.62 -6.85 -4.10
N VAL A 44 -1.69 -7.47 -4.58
CA VAL A 44 -1.80 -7.96 -5.97
C VAL A 44 -1.76 -6.80 -6.97
N ILE A 45 -2.41 -5.68 -6.65
CA ILE A 45 -2.42 -4.51 -7.53
C ILE A 45 -1.02 -3.88 -7.62
N PHE A 46 -0.32 -3.72 -6.50
CA PHE A 46 1.08 -3.23 -6.51
C PHE A 46 2.04 -4.21 -7.18
N PHE A 47 1.79 -5.52 -7.10
CA PHE A 47 2.56 -6.50 -7.85
C PHE A 47 2.31 -6.41 -9.37
N ALA A 48 1.05 -6.23 -9.79
CA ALA A 48 0.69 -5.99 -11.19
C ALA A 48 1.32 -4.69 -11.72
N PHE A 49 1.44 -3.68 -10.85
CA PHE A 49 2.14 -2.43 -11.12
C PHE A 49 3.63 -2.63 -11.39
N ILE A 50 4.33 -3.41 -10.56
CA ILE A 50 5.75 -3.78 -10.80
C ILE A 50 5.91 -4.46 -12.18
N LYS A 51 4.94 -5.29 -12.58
CA LYS A 51 4.92 -6.01 -13.87
C LYS A 51 4.56 -5.14 -15.08
N LYS A 52 4.45 -3.81 -14.95
CA LYS A 52 4.14 -2.88 -16.06
C LYS A 52 2.80 -3.14 -16.78
N ARG A 53 1.74 -3.50 -16.06
CA ARG A 53 0.41 -3.60 -16.70
C ARG A 53 -0.09 -2.18 -17.03
N LEU A 54 -0.41 -1.84 -18.27
CA LEU A 54 -0.76 -0.46 -18.68
C LEU A 54 -1.88 0.20 -17.85
N TRP A 55 -2.90 -0.56 -17.48
CA TRP A 55 -3.99 -0.07 -16.63
C TRP A 55 -3.50 0.31 -15.22
N SER A 56 -2.42 -0.29 -14.73
CA SER A 56 -2.00 -0.17 -13.34
C SER A 56 -1.49 1.22 -12.95
N TRP A 57 -1.11 2.09 -13.88
CA TRP A 57 -0.61 3.43 -13.54
C TRP A 57 -1.66 4.29 -12.84
N GLN A 58 -2.86 4.40 -13.44
CA GLN A 58 -3.97 5.16 -12.85
C GLN A 58 -4.43 4.51 -11.55
N TRP A 59 -4.52 3.19 -11.52
CA TRP A 59 -4.90 2.45 -10.32
C TRP A 59 -3.90 2.64 -9.18
N ALA A 60 -2.59 2.55 -9.44
CA ALA A 60 -1.58 2.80 -8.42
C ALA A 60 -1.63 4.25 -7.92
N PHE A 61 -1.88 5.23 -8.79
CA PHE A 61 -2.11 6.61 -8.38
C PHE A 61 -3.29 6.73 -7.40
N TYR A 62 -4.48 6.25 -7.79
CA TYR A 62 -5.69 6.35 -6.97
C TYR A 62 -5.59 5.53 -5.68
N ILE A 63 -4.97 4.36 -5.72
CA ILE A 63 -4.81 3.50 -4.55
C ILE A 63 -3.78 4.07 -3.59
N SER A 64 -2.64 4.56 -4.07
CA SER A 64 -1.67 5.24 -3.21
C SER A 64 -2.27 6.49 -2.56
N LEU A 65 -3.06 7.28 -3.31
CA LEU A 65 -3.80 8.41 -2.75
C LEU A 65 -4.84 7.96 -1.71
N GLY A 66 -5.62 6.92 -2.01
CA GLY A 66 -6.62 6.36 -1.11
C GLY A 66 -5.99 5.84 0.19
N ASN A 67 -4.86 5.13 0.09
CA ASN A 67 -4.11 4.67 1.26
C ASN A 67 -3.64 5.85 2.12
N ILE A 68 -3.11 6.92 1.52
CA ILE A 68 -2.70 8.12 2.26
C ILE A 68 -3.89 8.69 3.03
N VAL A 69 -5.04 8.85 2.38
CA VAL A 69 -6.25 9.40 3.01
C VAL A 69 -6.73 8.50 4.15
N ILE A 70 -6.84 7.18 3.92
CA ILE A 70 -7.28 6.22 4.93
C ILE A 70 -6.35 6.24 6.14
N HIS A 71 -5.05 6.12 5.94
CA HIS A 71 -4.08 6.07 7.04
C HIS A 71 -3.94 7.42 7.78
N SER A 72 -4.27 8.54 7.12
CA SER A 72 -4.31 9.86 7.78
C SER A 72 -5.57 10.07 8.63
N LEU A 73 -6.69 9.43 8.26
CA LEU A 73 -7.97 9.58 8.96
C LEU A 73 -8.18 8.50 10.03
N PHE A 74 -7.62 7.31 9.82
CA PHE A 74 -7.83 6.12 10.65
C PHE A 74 -6.50 5.64 11.22
N LEU A 75 -5.97 6.38 12.20
CA LEU A 75 -4.81 5.94 12.97
C LEU A 75 -5.20 4.76 13.89
N PRO A 76 -4.34 3.74 14.03
CA PRO A 76 -4.58 2.66 14.98
C PRO A 76 -4.64 3.21 16.40
N THR A 77 -5.78 3.02 17.07
CA THR A 77 -5.97 3.39 18.48
C THR A 77 -5.98 2.17 19.39
N PRO A 78 -5.62 2.34 20.68
CA PRO A 78 -5.65 1.25 21.66
C PRO A 78 -7.02 0.57 21.80
N GLU A 79 -8.12 1.28 21.50
CA GLU A 79 -9.46 0.71 21.60
C GLU A 79 -9.71 -0.44 20.61
N PHE A 80 -9.05 -0.43 19.45
CA PHE A 80 -9.23 -1.44 18.40
C PHE A 80 -8.09 -2.44 18.31
N PHE A 81 -6.87 -2.06 18.72
CA PHE A 81 -5.65 -2.86 18.52
C PHE A 81 -4.99 -3.34 19.82
N GLY A 82 -5.48 -2.91 21.00
CA GLY A 82 -4.99 -3.38 22.30
C GLY A 82 -3.48 -3.23 22.50
N GLU A 83 -2.82 -4.27 23.00
CA GLU A 83 -1.37 -4.26 23.28
C GLU A 83 -0.49 -4.19 22.03
N VAL A 84 -1.01 -4.54 20.85
CA VAL A 84 -0.24 -4.51 19.60
C VAL A 84 -0.38 -3.19 18.84
N THR A 85 -1.08 -2.21 19.42
CA THR A 85 -1.25 -0.86 18.85
C THR A 85 0.07 -0.22 18.38
N PRO A 86 1.19 -0.29 19.14
CA PRO A 86 2.46 0.28 18.67
C PRO A 86 2.97 -0.37 17.38
N PHE A 87 2.82 -1.69 17.23
CA PHE A 87 3.22 -2.40 16.01
C PHE A 87 2.33 -2.02 14.82
N ALA A 88 1.01 -1.94 15.04
CA ALA A 88 0.07 -1.48 14.02
C ALA A 88 0.39 -0.04 13.58
N GLN A 89 0.69 0.86 14.51
CA GLN A 89 1.08 2.24 14.19
C GLN A 89 2.36 2.31 13.34
N VAL A 90 3.35 1.47 13.62
CA VAL A 90 4.58 1.39 12.81
C VAL A 90 4.27 0.89 11.40
N LEU A 91 3.47 -0.17 11.25
CA LEU A 91 3.07 -0.68 9.94
C LEU A 91 2.25 0.36 9.16
N PHE A 92 1.28 1.00 9.79
CA PHE A 92 0.49 2.09 9.21
C PHE A 92 1.39 3.26 8.74
N ALA A 93 2.39 3.63 9.54
CA ALA A 93 3.33 4.69 9.17
C ALA A 93 4.19 4.30 7.96
N VAL A 94 4.67 3.06 7.91
CA VAL A 94 5.42 2.52 6.75
C VAL A 94 4.54 2.55 5.50
N GLU A 95 3.28 2.11 5.60
CA GLU A 95 2.32 2.09 4.49
C GLU A 95 1.98 3.49 3.99
N LEU A 96 1.79 4.44 4.91
CA LEU A 96 1.56 5.84 4.60
C LEU A 96 2.76 6.46 3.85
N ILE A 97 3.97 6.30 4.39
CA ILE A 97 5.20 6.88 3.80
C ILE A 97 5.46 6.26 2.43
N THR A 98 5.37 4.94 2.30
CA THR A 98 5.61 4.26 1.02
C THR A 98 4.54 4.61 -0.02
N SER A 99 3.27 4.70 0.38
CA SER A 99 2.18 5.17 -0.48
C SER A 99 2.42 6.62 -0.94
N PHE A 100 2.91 7.49 -0.05
CA PHE A 100 3.26 8.87 -0.39
C PHE A 100 4.42 8.95 -1.39
N VAL A 101 5.47 8.14 -1.20
CA VAL A 101 6.59 8.05 -2.16
C VAL A 101 6.10 7.59 -3.53
N ILE A 102 5.28 6.53 -3.59
CA ILE A 102 4.71 6.04 -4.85
C ILE A 102 3.86 7.13 -5.51
N PHE A 103 2.99 7.79 -4.75
CA PHE A 103 2.15 8.89 -5.23
C PHE A 103 2.99 10.01 -5.84
N LEU A 104 4.00 10.52 -5.13
CA LEU A 104 4.90 11.56 -5.63
C LEU A 104 5.66 11.11 -6.88
N SER A 105 6.13 9.86 -6.89
CA SER A 105 6.83 9.28 -8.04
C SER A 105 5.96 9.25 -9.29
N MET A 106 4.62 9.15 -9.20
CA MET A 106 3.71 9.17 -10.36
C MET A 106 3.69 10.52 -11.09
N PHE A 107 4.08 11.62 -10.44
CA PHE A 107 4.16 12.94 -11.09
C PHE A 107 5.44 13.13 -11.90
N THR A 108 6.46 12.31 -11.65
CA THR A 108 7.75 12.44 -12.33
C THR A 108 7.68 11.99 -13.79
N LYS A 109 8.42 12.69 -14.67
CA LYS A 109 8.54 12.30 -16.09
C LYS A 109 9.11 10.90 -16.24
N THR A 110 10.07 10.51 -15.40
CA THR A 110 10.73 9.20 -15.44
C THR A 110 9.73 8.05 -15.23
N THR A 111 8.83 8.16 -14.24
CA THR A 111 7.82 7.13 -14.00
C THR A 111 6.78 7.09 -15.11
N LYS A 112 6.33 8.24 -15.60
CA LYS A 112 5.41 8.32 -16.73
C LYS A 112 6.02 7.67 -17.97
N ASN A 113 7.23 8.06 -18.35
CA ASN A 113 7.95 7.47 -19.48
C ASN A 113 8.12 5.97 -19.30
N TRP A 114 8.47 5.48 -18.12
CA TRP A 114 8.58 4.05 -17.86
C TRP A 114 7.29 3.24 -18.12
N PHE A 115 6.12 3.86 -17.88
CA PHE A 115 4.81 3.28 -18.19
C PHE A 115 4.43 3.38 -19.67
N PHE A 116 4.83 4.46 -20.35
CA PHE A 116 4.45 4.74 -21.73
C PHE A 116 5.48 4.27 -22.79
N GLU A 117 6.73 4.02 -22.41
CA GLU A 117 7.80 3.46 -23.25
C GLU A 117 7.52 2.02 -23.69
N SER A 118 6.54 1.32 -23.10
CA SER A 118 6.10 0.00 -23.60
C SER A 118 5.06 0.07 -24.72
N ASN A 119 4.70 1.28 -25.18
CA ASN A 119 3.75 1.52 -26.28
C ASN A 119 4.40 2.14 -27.52
N GLY A 120 5.74 2.19 -27.58
CA GLY A 120 6.52 2.60 -28.74
C GLY A 120 7.10 1.41 -29.47
#